data_AF-Q45909-F1
#
_entry.id   AF-Q45909-F1
#
_cell.length_a   1.000
_cell.length_b   1.000
_cell.length_c   1.000
_cell.angle_alpha   90.00
_cell.angle_beta   90.00
_cell.angle_gamma   90.00
#
_symmetry.space_group_name_H-M   'P 1'
#
loop_
_entity.id
_entity.type
_entity.pdbx_description
1 polymer ?
#
loop_
_entity_poly.entity_id
_entity_poly.type
_entity_poly.pdbx_seq_one_letter_code
_entity_poly.pdbx_strand_id
1 'polypeptide(L)'
;MTAISQASNNACEQMSNNEDNIAEDDEEMQRLAAVFYEFREHLKPKNTIETGKQFNIQLLIEAFKLYDKNYEVFGGWNSHKNNLVLCKIIGYIQRFLPASYAQALSQGVNFIIEEGEILQRSFNFRFGIGKFFPLDLDPQIRLGYDYAVAWPAVGGELLEKLYRAKTAALHRVTHSRCNPAVNLRD
;
A
#
# COMPACT_ATOMS: atom_id res chain seq x y z
N MET A 1 -3.04 15.44 -6.28
CA MET A 1 -4.10 15.66 -5.26
C MET A 1 -5.22 16.57 -5.78
N THR A 2 -4.90 17.68 -6.46
CA THR A 2 -5.91 18.65 -6.96
C THR A 2 -6.98 18.04 -7.88
N ALA A 3 -6.60 17.20 -8.85
CA ALA A 3 -7.55 16.55 -9.75
C ALA A 3 -8.58 15.67 -9.00
N ILE A 4 -8.13 14.86 -8.04
CA ILE A 4 -9.02 14.00 -7.23
C ILE A 4 -9.93 14.84 -6.32
N SER A 5 -9.40 15.91 -5.71
CA SER A 5 -10.23 16.80 -4.88
C SER A 5 -11.33 17.51 -5.65
N GLN A 6 -11.10 17.79 -6.94
CA GLN A 6 -12.05 18.49 -7.81
C GLN A 6 -13.02 17.55 -8.52
N ALA A 7 -12.70 16.25 -8.60
CA ALA A 7 -13.54 15.27 -9.28
C ALA A 7 -14.93 15.11 -8.64
N SER A 8 -15.91 14.75 -9.45
CA SER A 8 -17.24 14.36 -9.00
C SER A 8 -17.20 13.01 -8.27
N ASN A 9 -18.17 12.79 -7.36
CA ASN A 9 -18.30 11.51 -6.68
C ASN A 9 -18.56 10.36 -7.67
N ASN A 10 -19.37 10.62 -8.70
CA ASN A 10 -19.65 9.67 -9.78
C ASN A 10 -18.36 9.27 -10.52
N ALA A 11 -17.53 10.23 -10.93
CA ALA A 11 -16.26 9.91 -11.60
C ALA A 11 -15.31 9.14 -10.67
N CYS A 12 -15.25 9.47 -9.38
CA CYS A 12 -14.45 8.71 -8.43
C CYS A 12 -14.93 7.27 -8.25
N GLU A 13 -16.25 7.06 -8.20
CA GLU A 13 -16.85 5.73 -8.13
C GLU A 13 -16.59 4.90 -9.41
N GLN A 14 -16.83 5.50 -10.57
CA GLN A 14 -16.58 4.85 -11.85
C GLN A 14 -15.10 4.49 -12.03
N MET A 15 -14.19 5.39 -11.67
CA MET A 15 -12.74 5.10 -11.70
C MET A 15 -12.35 4.00 -10.72
N SER A 16 -13.06 3.88 -9.59
CA SER A 16 -12.80 2.82 -8.63
C SER A 16 -13.19 1.45 -9.21
N ASN A 17 -14.38 1.37 -9.80
CA ASN A 17 -15.01 0.11 -10.21
C ASN A 17 -14.66 -0.33 -11.65
N ASN A 18 -14.44 0.61 -12.57
CA ASN A 18 -14.41 0.38 -14.01
C ASN A 18 -13.27 1.12 -14.72
N GLU A 19 -12.07 1.20 -14.12
CA GLU A 19 -10.94 1.93 -14.72
C GLU A 19 -10.56 1.44 -16.13
N ASP A 20 -10.91 0.20 -16.49
CA ASP A 20 -10.62 -0.40 -17.79
C ASP A 20 -11.67 -0.06 -18.87
N ASN A 21 -12.81 0.54 -18.50
CA ASN A 21 -13.94 0.83 -19.39
C ASN A 21 -14.35 2.30 -19.30
N ILE A 22 -13.49 3.19 -19.79
CA ILE A 22 -13.73 4.64 -19.79
C ILE A 22 -14.33 5.06 -21.12
N ALA A 23 -15.46 5.77 -21.09
CA ALA A 23 -16.05 6.35 -22.29
C ALA A 23 -15.11 7.40 -22.90
N GLU A 24 -15.01 7.42 -24.23
CA GLU A 24 -14.09 8.33 -24.95
C GLU A 24 -14.47 9.81 -24.78
N ASP A 25 -15.74 10.11 -24.50
CA ASP A 25 -16.28 11.46 -24.35
C ASP A 25 -16.37 11.96 -22.89
N ASP A 26 -16.02 11.13 -21.90
CA ASP A 26 -16.00 11.54 -20.49
C ASP A 26 -14.67 12.21 -20.12
N GLU A 27 -14.58 13.53 -20.38
CA GLU A 27 -13.38 14.33 -20.12
C GLU A 27 -12.89 14.24 -18.66
N GLU A 28 -13.81 14.15 -17.69
CA GLU A 28 -13.45 14.09 -16.27
C GLU A 28 -12.78 12.76 -15.94
N MET A 29 -13.36 11.65 -16.41
CA MET A 29 -12.79 10.32 -16.25
C MET A 29 -11.46 10.18 -16.98
N GLN A 30 -11.33 10.69 -18.20
CA GLN A 30 -10.07 10.69 -18.94
C GLN A 30 -8.97 11.43 -18.18
N ARG A 31 -9.31 12.56 -17.55
CA ARG A 31 -8.35 13.34 -16.76
C ARG A 31 -7.90 12.60 -15.50
N LEU A 32 -8.81 11.92 -14.81
CA LEU A 32 -8.47 11.06 -13.67
C LEU A 32 -7.60 9.87 -14.11
N ALA A 33 -7.95 9.23 -15.22
CA ALA A 33 -7.22 8.09 -15.77
C ALA A 33 -5.78 8.49 -16.10
N ALA A 34 -5.60 9.63 -16.76
CA ALA A 34 -4.28 10.18 -17.07
C ALA A 34 -3.45 10.41 -15.81
N VAL A 35 -4.03 10.98 -14.75
CA VAL A 35 -3.33 11.21 -13.48
C VAL A 35 -2.86 9.90 -12.84
N PHE A 36 -3.72 8.86 -12.80
CA PHE A 36 -3.32 7.56 -12.25
C PHE A 36 -2.32 6.84 -13.15
N TYR A 37 -2.47 6.93 -14.47
CA TYR A 37 -1.52 6.40 -15.42
C TYR A 37 -0.13 7.04 -15.22
N GLU A 38 -0.04 8.37 -15.22
CA GLU A 38 1.22 9.09 -14.98
C GLU A 38 1.86 8.71 -13.64
N PHE A 39 1.06 8.60 -12.58
CA PHE A 39 1.54 8.15 -11.27
C PHE A 39 2.11 6.73 -11.34
N ARG A 40 1.39 5.78 -11.94
CA ARG A 40 1.81 4.39 -12.07
C ARG A 40 3.07 4.28 -12.93
N GLU A 41 3.14 5.01 -14.05
CA GLU A 41 4.32 5.12 -14.91
C GLU A 41 5.52 5.70 -14.18
N HIS A 42 5.31 6.69 -13.31
CA HIS A 42 6.39 7.26 -12.51
C HIS A 42 7.00 6.22 -11.55
N LEU A 43 6.18 5.31 -11.02
CA LEU A 43 6.62 4.26 -10.10
C LEU A 43 7.23 3.03 -10.78
N LYS A 44 6.98 2.84 -12.08
CA LYS A 44 7.61 1.75 -12.83
C LYS A 44 9.14 1.88 -12.79
N PRO A 45 9.89 0.77 -12.64
CA PRO A 45 11.34 0.80 -12.76
C PRO A 45 11.74 1.28 -14.16
N LYS A 46 12.38 2.45 -14.25
CA LYS A 46 12.75 3.07 -15.54
C LYS A 46 14.04 2.52 -16.17
N ASN A 47 14.82 1.74 -15.43
CA ASN A 47 16.13 1.22 -15.85
C ASN A 47 16.20 -0.29 -15.63
N THR A 48 17.06 -0.97 -16.38
CA THR A 48 17.46 -2.36 -16.12
C THR A 48 17.87 -2.51 -14.66
N ILE A 49 17.19 -3.41 -13.94
CA ILE A 49 17.47 -3.67 -12.53
C ILE A 49 18.69 -4.61 -12.47
N GLU A 50 19.88 -4.05 -12.39
CA GLU A 50 21.14 -4.81 -12.30
C GLU A 50 21.45 -5.28 -10.87
N THR A 51 20.85 -4.61 -9.87
CA THR A 51 20.94 -4.96 -8.45
C THR A 51 19.60 -4.71 -7.77
N GLY A 52 19.30 -5.46 -6.71
CA GLY A 52 18.02 -5.37 -6.00
C GLY A 52 17.76 -3.95 -5.48
N LYS A 53 16.85 -3.20 -6.12
CA LYS A 53 16.36 -1.93 -5.58
C LYS A 53 15.48 -2.23 -4.37
N GLN A 54 15.92 -1.79 -3.19
CA GLN A 54 15.01 -1.71 -2.05
C GLN A 54 13.96 -0.64 -2.35
N PHE A 55 12.69 -1.02 -2.22
CA PHE A 55 11.58 -0.08 -2.33
C PHE A 55 11.76 1.07 -1.31
N ASN A 56 11.52 2.30 -1.76
CA ASN A 56 11.64 3.48 -0.92
C ASN A 56 10.39 3.64 -0.03
N ILE A 57 10.44 3.12 1.19
CA ILE A 57 9.33 3.21 2.15
C ILE A 57 8.92 4.66 2.47
N GLN A 58 9.81 5.65 2.30
CA GLN A 58 9.47 7.06 2.52
C GLN A 58 8.36 7.53 1.58
N LEU A 59 8.27 6.97 0.37
CA LEU A 59 7.18 7.27 -0.55
C LEU A 59 5.82 6.91 0.07
N LEU A 60 5.73 5.74 0.72
CA LEU A 60 4.48 5.32 1.38
C LEU A 60 4.17 6.17 2.61
N ILE A 61 5.20 6.52 3.40
CA ILE A 61 5.05 7.41 4.56
C ILE A 61 4.53 8.78 4.12
N GLU A 62 5.11 9.37 3.08
CA GLU A 62 4.67 10.66 2.53
C GLU A 62 3.26 10.57 1.94
N ALA A 63 2.92 9.48 1.24
CA ALA A 63 1.58 9.25 0.74
C ALA A 63 0.53 9.21 1.86
N PHE A 64 0.81 8.50 2.96
CA PHE A 64 -0.07 8.50 4.13
C PHE A 64 -0.18 9.88 4.80
N LYS A 65 0.94 10.62 4.96
CA LYS A 65 0.88 12.00 5.50
C LYS A 65 0.03 12.93 4.65
N LEU A 66 0.16 12.83 3.32
CA LEU A 66 -0.64 13.60 2.39
C LEU A 66 -2.10 13.20 2.44
N TYR A 67 -2.40 11.91 2.56
CA TYR A 67 -3.74 11.39 2.77
C TYR A 67 -4.34 11.94 4.07
N ASP A 68 -3.66 11.79 5.21
CA ASP A 68 -4.10 12.27 6.53
C ASP A 68 -4.40 13.77 6.49
N LYS A 69 -3.51 14.57 5.88
CA LYS A 69 -3.68 16.02 5.73
C LYS A 69 -4.92 16.41 4.90
N ASN A 70 -5.33 15.58 3.94
CA ASN A 70 -6.43 15.88 3.03
C ASN A 70 -7.68 15.02 3.30
N TYR A 71 -7.71 14.27 4.40
CA TYR A 71 -8.78 13.33 4.73
C TYR A 71 -10.17 14.00 4.70
N GLU A 72 -10.31 15.15 5.35
CA GLU A 72 -11.55 15.93 5.36
C GLU A 72 -11.90 16.50 3.97
N VAL A 73 -10.90 16.91 3.20
CA VAL A 73 -11.09 17.40 1.82
C VAL A 73 -11.60 16.29 0.91
N PHE A 74 -11.23 15.04 1.20
CA PHE A 74 -11.76 13.87 0.51
C PHE A 74 -13.16 13.49 1.00
N GLY A 75 -13.68 14.11 2.05
CA GLY A 75 -15.00 13.79 2.61
C GLY A 75 -14.98 12.66 3.64
N GLY A 76 -13.81 12.31 4.15
CA GLY A 76 -13.65 11.39 5.27
C GLY A 76 -14.00 9.94 4.98
N TRP A 77 -14.43 9.23 6.02
CA TRP A 77 -14.63 7.77 5.99
C TRP A 77 -15.60 7.33 4.89
N ASN A 78 -15.16 6.37 4.09
CA ASN A 78 -15.96 5.73 3.05
C ASN A 78 -16.50 6.67 1.95
N SER A 79 -15.98 7.89 1.83
CA SER A 79 -16.30 8.73 0.69
C SER A 79 -15.65 8.18 -0.58
N HIS A 80 -16.24 8.47 -1.75
CA HIS A 80 -15.71 8.01 -3.03
C HIS A 80 -14.27 8.50 -3.28
N LYS A 81 -13.98 9.77 -2.97
CA LYS A 81 -12.62 10.33 -3.12
C LYS A 81 -11.63 9.68 -2.17
N ASN A 82 -12.05 9.44 -0.93
CA ASN A 82 -11.19 8.83 0.08
C ASN A 82 -10.82 7.40 -0.31
N ASN A 83 -11.82 6.61 -0.71
CA ASN A 83 -11.64 5.24 -1.18
C ASN A 83 -10.77 5.20 -2.45
N LEU A 84 -10.96 6.15 -3.37
CA LEU A 84 -10.15 6.23 -4.59
C LEU A 84 -8.67 6.49 -4.27
N VAL A 85 -8.36 7.44 -3.38
CA VAL A 85 -6.96 7.71 -2.97
C VAL A 85 -6.35 6.51 -2.26
N LEU A 86 -7.09 5.91 -1.32
CA LEU A 86 -6.64 4.72 -0.62
C LEU A 86 -6.29 3.61 -1.61
N CYS A 87 -7.23 3.20 -2.46
CA CYS A 87 -7.02 2.07 -3.37
C CYS A 87 -5.99 2.40 -4.45
N LYS A 88 -6.18 3.49 -5.21
CA LYS A 88 -5.39 3.72 -6.43
C LYS A 88 -3.99 4.32 -6.18
N ILE A 89 -3.76 4.96 -5.03
CA ILE A 89 -2.45 5.53 -4.67
C ILE A 89 -1.79 4.67 -3.60
N ILE A 90 -2.36 4.63 -2.39
CA ILE A 90 -1.72 3.95 -1.25
C ILE A 90 -1.60 2.46 -1.50
N GLY A 91 -2.69 1.80 -1.92
CA GLY A 91 -2.70 0.38 -2.24
C GLY A 91 -1.72 0.05 -3.38
N TYR A 92 -1.63 0.91 -4.40
CA TYR A 92 -0.72 0.68 -5.51
C TYR A 92 0.75 0.74 -5.07
N ILE A 93 1.10 1.70 -4.21
CA ILE A 93 2.44 1.77 -3.59
C ILE A 93 2.73 0.51 -2.77
N GLN A 94 1.74 0.00 -2.04
CA GLN A 94 1.88 -1.19 -1.18
C GLN A 94 2.24 -2.46 -1.96
N ARG A 95 1.88 -2.56 -3.24
CA ARG A 95 2.26 -3.69 -4.13
C ARG A 95 3.78 -3.88 -4.21
N PHE A 96 4.56 -2.82 -4.00
CA PHE A 96 6.02 -2.84 -4.13
C PHE A 96 6.74 -3.04 -2.79
N LEU A 97 6.01 -3.28 -1.70
CA LEU A 97 6.62 -3.37 -0.39
C LEU A 97 7.50 -4.62 -0.22
N PRO A 98 8.66 -4.48 0.44
CA PRO A 98 9.43 -5.62 0.90
C PRO A 98 8.60 -6.45 1.89
N ALA A 99 8.86 -7.74 1.93
CA ALA A 99 8.16 -8.70 2.79
C ALA A 99 8.03 -8.24 4.26
N SER A 100 9.07 -7.63 4.82
CA SER A 100 9.06 -7.17 6.21
C SER A 100 8.04 -6.07 6.50
N TYR A 101 7.84 -5.13 5.55
CA TYR A 101 6.80 -4.10 5.69
C TYR A 101 5.42 -4.64 5.40
N ALA A 102 5.28 -5.54 4.42
CA ALA A 102 4.02 -6.24 4.17
C ALA A 102 3.56 -7.03 5.41
N GLN A 103 4.47 -7.71 6.11
CA GLN A 103 4.20 -8.38 7.39
C GLN A 103 3.75 -7.40 8.47
N ALA A 104 4.46 -6.28 8.62
CA ALA A 104 4.12 -5.27 9.62
C ALA A 104 2.74 -4.64 9.37
N LEU A 105 2.41 -4.36 8.10
CA LEU A 105 1.08 -3.89 7.72
C LEU A 105 0.01 -4.96 7.93
N SER A 106 0.32 -6.23 7.68
CA SER A 106 -0.62 -7.33 7.87
C SER A 106 -0.98 -7.53 9.34
N GLN A 107 0.02 -7.46 10.23
CA GLN A 107 -0.18 -7.54 11.68
C GLN A 107 -0.84 -6.27 12.24
N GLY A 108 -0.58 -5.11 11.64
CA GLY A 108 -1.00 -3.80 12.09
C GLY A 108 0.12 -3.06 12.82
N VAL A 109 0.50 -1.89 12.29
CA VAL A 109 1.68 -1.14 12.76
C VAL A 109 1.53 -0.65 14.21
N ASN A 110 0.33 -0.19 14.60
CA ASN A 110 0.06 0.23 15.98
C ASN A 110 0.39 -0.85 17.03
N PHE A 111 0.03 -2.10 16.76
CA PHE A 111 0.30 -3.22 17.67
C PHE A 111 1.79 -3.45 17.89
N ILE A 112 2.60 -3.23 16.84
CA ILE A 112 4.05 -3.37 16.91
C ILE A 112 4.68 -2.19 17.67
N ILE A 113 4.22 -0.97 17.39
CA ILE A 113 4.87 0.26 17.87
C ILE A 113 4.38 0.67 19.25
N GLU A 114 3.07 0.74 19.46
CA GLU A 114 2.48 1.26 20.68
C GLU A 114 2.23 0.14 21.70
N GLU A 115 1.84 -1.06 21.25
CA GLU A 115 1.61 -2.22 22.12
C GLU A 115 2.87 -3.12 22.28
N GLY A 116 3.94 -2.83 21.53
CA GLY A 116 5.23 -3.50 21.66
C GLY A 116 5.24 -4.96 21.20
N GLU A 117 4.27 -5.36 20.36
CA GLU A 117 4.22 -6.72 19.85
C GLU A 117 5.42 -7.07 18.97
N ILE A 118 5.84 -8.34 19.05
CA ILE A 118 6.86 -8.88 18.17
C ILE A 118 6.29 -9.00 16.75
N LEU A 119 7.05 -8.51 15.76
CA LEU A 119 6.72 -8.68 14.35
C LEU A 119 6.63 -10.17 13.98
N GLN A 120 5.45 -10.58 13.54
CA GLN A 120 5.16 -11.94 13.10
C GLN A 120 5.61 -12.11 11.64
N ARG A 121 6.20 -13.27 11.33
CA ARG A 121 6.54 -13.65 9.95
C ARG A 121 5.32 -14.20 9.21
N SER A 122 4.24 -13.42 9.19
CA SER A 122 2.97 -13.77 8.58
C SER A 122 2.47 -12.65 7.68
N PHE A 123 1.82 -13.01 6.58
CA PHE A 123 1.14 -12.08 5.68
C PHE A 123 -0.38 -12.12 5.85
N ASN A 124 -0.89 -12.91 6.81
CA ASN A 124 -2.31 -12.91 7.12
C ASN A 124 -2.67 -11.59 7.78
N PHE A 125 -3.74 -10.95 7.32
CA PHE A 125 -4.26 -9.79 8.01
C PHE A 125 -4.72 -10.20 9.40
N ARG A 126 -4.35 -9.41 10.42
CA ARG A 126 -4.75 -9.63 11.81
C ARG A 126 -6.26 -9.75 11.95
N PHE A 127 -6.99 -9.05 11.10
CA PHE A 127 -8.43 -9.06 11.09
C PHE A 127 -8.95 -9.26 9.67
N GLY A 128 -10.18 -9.80 9.58
CA GLY A 128 -10.70 -10.32 8.33
C GLY A 128 -10.05 -11.64 7.95
N ILE A 129 -10.34 -12.12 6.74
CA ILE A 129 -9.91 -13.43 6.24
C ILE A 129 -8.84 -13.32 5.13
N GLY A 130 -8.28 -12.13 4.94
CA GLY A 130 -7.38 -11.82 3.83
C GLY A 130 -5.91 -12.02 4.14
N LYS A 131 -5.09 -11.96 3.07
CA LYS A 131 -3.64 -12.01 3.15
C LYS A 131 -3.07 -10.92 2.26
N PHE A 132 -1.94 -10.33 2.66
CA PHE A 132 -1.19 -9.39 1.82
C PHE A 132 -0.67 -10.06 0.55
N PHE A 133 -0.23 -11.32 0.68
CA PHE A 133 0.17 -12.15 -0.44
C PHE A 133 -0.68 -13.42 -0.53
N PRO A 134 -0.95 -13.91 -1.76
CA PRO A 134 -0.50 -13.31 -3.02
C PRO A 134 -1.30 -12.06 -3.38
N LEU A 135 -0.64 -11.07 -4.00
CA LEU A 135 -1.18 -9.72 -4.24
C LEU A 135 -2.50 -9.71 -5.00
N ASP A 136 -2.67 -10.69 -5.89
CA ASP A 136 -3.80 -10.83 -6.80
C ASP A 136 -4.28 -12.30 -6.78
N LEU A 137 -4.50 -12.88 -5.59
CA LEU A 137 -5.01 -14.26 -5.45
C LEU A 137 -6.36 -14.42 -6.16
N ASP A 138 -7.21 -13.41 -6.02
CA ASP A 138 -8.46 -13.28 -6.73
C ASP A 138 -8.30 -12.15 -7.77
N PRO A 139 -8.40 -12.45 -9.08
CA PRO A 139 -8.33 -11.41 -10.10
C PRO A 139 -9.47 -10.37 -9.98
N GLN A 140 -10.53 -10.67 -9.22
CA GLN A 140 -11.64 -9.74 -8.95
C GLN A 140 -11.34 -8.76 -7.80
N ILE A 141 -10.33 -9.03 -6.95
CA ILE A 141 -10.02 -8.20 -5.78
C ILE A 141 -8.51 -8.04 -5.65
N ARG A 142 -7.99 -6.91 -6.12
CA ARG A 142 -6.54 -6.66 -6.29
C ARG A 142 -6.05 -5.49 -5.42
N LEU A 143 -4.91 -5.70 -4.75
CA LEU A 143 -4.27 -4.65 -3.96
C LEU A 143 -3.85 -3.50 -4.88
N GLY A 144 -4.26 -2.27 -4.59
CA GLY A 144 -3.92 -1.12 -5.42
C GLY A 144 -4.88 -0.83 -6.57
N TYR A 145 -5.98 -1.59 -6.63
CA TYR A 145 -7.08 -1.38 -7.57
C TYR A 145 -8.41 -1.35 -6.81
N ASP A 146 -8.68 -2.42 -6.06
CA ASP A 146 -9.95 -2.64 -5.37
C ASP A 146 -9.84 -2.40 -3.86
N TYR A 147 -8.65 -2.63 -3.29
CA TYR A 147 -8.40 -2.40 -1.86
C TYR A 147 -6.99 -1.86 -1.58
N ALA A 148 -6.82 -1.33 -0.37
CA ALA A 148 -5.54 -0.96 0.21
C ALA A 148 -5.49 -1.37 1.68
N VAL A 149 -4.29 -1.58 2.21
CA VAL A 149 -4.07 -1.84 3.64
C VAL A 149 -3.97 -0.51 4.36
N ALA A 150 -5.10 0.03 4.78
CA ALA A 150 -5.18 1.27 5.56
C ALA A 150 -6.11 1.03 6.76
N TRP A 151 -5.53 0.53 7.85
CA TRP A 151 -6.25 0.48 9.11
C TRP A 151 -6.23 1.89 9.75
N PRO A 152 -7.20 2.30 10.59
CA PRO A 152 -7.06 3.47 11.48
C PRO A 152 -5.79 3.48 12.39
N ALA A 153 -4.97 2.43 12.31
CA ALA A 153 -3.71 2.20 13.01
C ALA A 153 -2.46 2.31 12.09
N VAL A 154 -2.60 2.80 10.85
CA VAL A 154 -1.50 2.99 9.89
C VAL A 154 -1.54 4.43 9.36
N GLY A 155 -1.42 5.40 10.27
CA GLY A 155 -1.15 6.79 9.90
C GLY A 155 0.31 6.97 9.47
N GLY A 156 0.60 8.03 8.70
CA GLY A 156 1.95 8.30 8.21
C GLY A 156 2.99 8.39 9.34
N GLU A 157 2.57 8.87 10.52
CA GLU A 157 3.41 8.96 11.72
C GLU A 157 3.81 7.58 12.27
N LEU A 158 2.88 6.62 12.38
CA LEU A 158 3.18 5.28 12.90
C LEU A 158 4.10 4.51 11.96
N LEU A 159 3.91 4.65 10.64
CA LEU A 159 4.80 4.04 9.66
C LEU A 159 6.20 4.67 9.70
N GLU A 160 6.28 5.99 9.93
CA GLU A 160 7.55 6.67 10.16
C GLU A 160 8.24 6.21 11.45
N LYS A 161 7.50 6.05 12.55
CA LYS A 161 8.03 5.46 13.79
C LYS A 161 8.58 4.06 13.52
N LEU A 162 7.87 3.21 12.79
CA LEU A 162 8.35 1.88 12.40
C LEU A 162 9.63 1.93 11.55
N TYR A 163 9.66 2.82 10.55
CA TYR A 163 10.85 3.01 9.70
C TYR A 163 12.06 3.45 10.52
N ARG A 164 11.88 4.45 11.39
CA ARG A 164 12.93 4.98 12.27
C ARG A 164 13.37 3.98 13.33
N ALA A 165 12.43 3.18 13.84
CA ALA A 165 12.70 2.21 14.89
C ALA A 165 13.69 1.13 14.44
N LYS A 166 13.88 0.92 13.12
CA LYS A 166 14.83 -0.04 12.50
C LYS A 166 15.06 -1.22 13.44
N THR A 167 13.97 -1.85 13.89
CA THR A 167 14.09 -2.73 15.05
C THR A 167 15.03 -3.85 14.67
N ALA A 168 15.83 -4.32 15.63
CA ALA A 168 16.58 -5.56 15.46
C ALA A 168 15.67 -6.71 14.94
N ALA A 169 14.35 -6.62 15.06
CA ALA A 169 13.36 -7.48 14.41
C ALA A 169 13.32 -7.34 12.86
N LEU A 170 13.20 -6.13 12.29
CA LEU A 170 13.22 -5.93 10.83
C LEU A 170 14.58 -6.37 10.24
N HIS A 171 15.68 -6.02 10.93
CA HIS A 171 17.05 -6.42 10.58
C HIS A 171 17.26 -7.95 10.70
N ARG A 172 16.69 -8.60 11.74
CA ARG A 172 16.71 -10.07 11.89
C ARG A 172 15.87 -10.79 10.83
N VAL A 173 14.87 -10.15 10.23
CA VAL A 173 14.09 -10.71 9.11
C VAL A 173 14.86 -10.59 7.79
N THR A 174 15.52 -9.46 7.53
CA THR A 174 16.32 -9.26 6.29
C THR A 174 17.69 -9.95 6.30
N HIS A 175 18.23 -10.25 7.49
CA HIS A 175 19.56 -10.87 7.67
C HIS A 175 19.53 -12.15 8.51
N SER A 176 18.38 -12.82 8.62
CA SER A 176 18.31 -14.19 9.11
C SER A 176 19.16 -15.07 8.19
N ARG A 177 20.40 -15.38 8.60
CA ARG A 177 21.21 -16.42 7.96
C ARG A 177 20.33 -17.67 7.86
N CYS A 178 20.26 -18.28 6.66
CA CYS A 178 19.87 -19.68 6.56
C CYS A 178 20.72 -20.44 7.57
N ASN A 179 20.10 -21.15 8.51
CA ASN A 179 20.81 -22.04 9.41
C ASN A 179 21.44 -23.14 8.55
N PRO A 180 22.78 -23.29 8.50
CA PRO A 180 23.40 -24.49 7.96
C PRO A 180 23.33 -25.56 9.06
N ALA A 181 22.13 -26.04 9.35
CA ALA A 181 21.92 -27.11 10.32
C ALA A 181 20.67 -27.91 9.96
N VAL A 182 20.67 -28.47 8.75
CA VAL A 182 20.05 -29.77 8.53
C VAL A 182 21.21 -30.72 8.27
N ASN A 183 21.81 -31.21 9.36
CA ASN A 183 22.65 -32.39 9.30
C ASN A 183 21.68 -33.56 9.10
N LEU A 184 21.50 -33.99 7.86
CA LEU A 184 20.95 -35.30 7.54
C LEU A 184 22.07 -36.32 7.75
N ARG A 185 22.10 -36.87 8.96
CA ARG A 185 22.66 -38.17 9.37
C ARG A 185 21.69 -38.64 10.46
N ASP A 186 20.98 -39.76 10.36
CA ASP A 186 21.24 -41.03 9.69
C ASP A 186 19.99 -41.55 8.96
#